data_AF-A0AAD3T5V1-F1
#
_entry.id   AF-A0AAD3T5V1-F1
#
_cell.length_a   1.000
_cell.length_b   1.000
_cell.length_c   1.000
_cell.angle_alpha   90.00
_cell.angle_beta   90.00
_cell.angle_gamma   90.00
#
_symmetry.space_group_name_H-M   'P 1'
#
loop_
_entity.id
_entity.type
_entity.pdbx_description
1 polymer ?
#
loop_
_entity_poly.entity_id
_entity_poly.type
_entity_poly.pdbx_seq_one_letter_code
_entity_poly.pdbx_strand_id
1 'polypeptide(L)'
;MSTQGGRKMEVMSSQRTKKTSENGTVSGGSRKSLTSSRPVGLTGERTVKRLRLSKALTVPETTTIYEACRRMAVRRVDALLLTDSNALLCGILTDKDIAIRVIARELNLEETPVSRVMTRNPVFVLSDTLAVEALQKMVQGKFRHLPVVEKGEVIALLDIAKCLYDAIARMERAAEQGKAIVAAVEGVEKNWGSSVSGPNTFIETLRERIFRPSLSTIISEHSKIITVSPSDTVLVAAKKMLEYRLSCAIVTVENKPRGILTSKDILMRVIAQNLPPDSTLVEKVMTPNPECATVDTPIVDALHTMHDGRFLHLPVVDREGYAVAVVDVIHITHAAVATVGNTGGANNEAATAMMQKFWDSAMQLGPTDDEEDSRSEGSLKLASEGGETGRSFPYSSVQLNNFAFKIEDRKGRKHRFICDSRSLTELITCILQRVGDDIDRNNLPQILYEDEDHDKVVLASDSDLAAAVDHARLAGWKGLKLHLDYSGRHGRRTASGSGSLDYSQSDAWTAAYGAAAAGAALVAGLGVLTYLKRSG
;
A
#
# COMPACT_ATOMS: atom_id res chain seq x y z
N MET A 1 59.69 6.21 57.16
CA MET A 1 58.99 5.25 56.27
C MET A 1 57.50 5.59 56.30
N SER A 2 56.76 5.70 55.21
CA SER A 2 57.14 5.96 53.81
C SER A 2 55.99 6.71 53.11
N THR A 3 56.36 7.65 52.23
CA THR A 3 55.55 8.48 51.30
C THR A 3 54.06 8.16 51.09
N GLN A 4 53.24 9.20 51.24
CA GLN A 4 51.86 9.33 50.75
C GLN A 4 51.82 10.43 49.65
N GLY A 5 50.76 10.47 48.84
CA GLY A 5 50.38 11.67 48.05
C GLY A 5 50.68 11.63 46.54
N GLY A 6 49.62 11.74 45.73
CA GLY A 6 49.71 11.94 44.27
C GLY A 6 49.87 13.41 43.87
N ARG A 7 49.92 13.69 42.56
CA ARG A 7 50.02 15.06 42.01
C ARG A 7 49.04 15.31 40.86
N LYS A 8 48.50 16.54 40.84
CA LYS A 8 47.88 17.17 39.66
C LYS A 8 48.93 17.40 38.57
N MET A 9 48.47 17.65 37.34
CA MET A 9 49.17 18.59 36.44
C MET A 9 48.36 19.88 36.32
N GLU A 10 49.06 20.98 36.02
CA GLU A 10 48.52 22.33 36.01
C GLU A 10 48.96 23.06 34.71
N VAL A 11 48.42 24.26 34.49
CA VAL A 11 48.52 25.02 33.22
C VAL A 11 49.78 25.90 33.18
N MET A 12 50.32 26.16 31.98
CA MET A 12 50.94 27.44 31.47
C MET A 12 51.57 27.15 30.09
N SER A 13 51.27 27.80 28.96
CA SER A 13 51.19 29.23 28.55
C SER A 13 52.53 29.89 28.19
N SER A 14 52.65 30.42 26.96
CA SER A 14 53.72 31.32 26.49
C SER A 14 53.18 32.30 25.43
N GLN A 15 53.77 33.50 25.30
CA GLN A 15 53.28 34.59 24.43
C GLN A 15 54.41 35.44 23.78
N ARG A 16 54.14 35.93 22.55
CA ARG A 16 54.73 37.14 21.89
C ARG A 16 56.24 37.05 21.54
N THR A 17 56.85 37.93 20.71
CA THR A 17 56.55 39.29 20.16
C THR A 17 56.83 39.39 18.63
N LYS A 18 56.89 40.57 17.97
CA LYS A 18 55.83 41.55 17.60
C LYS A 18 56.42 42.79 16.85
N LYS A 19 56.46 42.84 15.50
CA LYS A 19 56.83 44.02 14.64
C LYS A 19 56.53 43.71 13.14
N THR A 20 56.23 44.60 12.19
CA THR A 20 55.67 45.99 12.05
C THR A 20 55.34 46.19 10.53
N SER A 21 54.59 47.16 9.99
CA SER A 21 54.28 48.56 10.37
C SER A 21 52.97 49.12 9.75
N GLU A 22 52.75 50.45 9.87
CA GLU A 22 51.66 51.32 9.35
C GLU A 22 51.31 51.13 7.83
N ASN A 23 50.19 51.58 7.22
CA ASN A 23 49.05 52.48 7.53
C ASN A 23 47.81 52.08 6.62
N GLY A 24 46.63 52.72 6.49
CA GLY A 24 46.02 53.91 7.11
C GLY A 24 44.55 54.18 6.64
N THR A 25 43.82 55.02 7.39
CA THR A 25 42.44 55.59 7.25
C THR A 25 41.58 55.48 5.96
N VAL A 26 40.40 54.81 6.11
CA VAL A 26 39.01 55.22 5.76
C VAL A 26 38.65 55.85 4.40
N SER A 27 37.83 55.14 3.58
CA SER A 27 36.44 55.54 3.21
C SER A 27 35.72 54.51 2.31
N GLY A 28 34.38 54.41 2.40
CA GLY A 28 33.48 53.92 1.34
C GLY A 28 33.57 52.44 0.91
N GLY A 29 32.86 51.53 1.60
CA GLY A 29 32.69 50.13 1.14
C GLY A 29 31.39 49.47 1.62
N SER A 30 30.57 48.99 0.69
CA SER A 30 29.27 48.38 0.98
C SER A 30 29.38 47.04 1.73
N ARG A 31 28.58 46.86 2.77
CA ARG A 31 28.51 45.60 3.54
C ARG A 31 28.02 44.44 2.66
N LYS A 32 28.90 43.48 2.37
CA LYS A 32 28.49 42.13 1.96
C LYS A 32 28.65 41.19 3.15
N SER A 33 27.53 40.73 3.70
CA SER A 33 27.52 39.64 4.68
C SER A 33 27.89 38.33 4.00
N LEU A 34 28.89 37.63 4.54
CA LEU A 34 29.25 36.27 4.12
C LEU A 34 28.16 35.29 4.58
N THR A 35 27.15 35.08 3.75
CA THR A 35 26.18 34.00 3.94
C THR A 35 26.86 32.67 3.65
N SER A 36 26.98 31.80 4.66
CA SER A 36 27.44 30.42 4.47
C SER A 36 26.48 29.70 3.52
N SER A 37 26.99 29.25 2.38
CA SER A 37 26.21 28.57 1.34
C SER A 37 25.68 27.24 1.86
N ARG A 38 24.39 27.21 2.24
CA ARG A 38 23.61 25.97 2.25
C ARG A 38 23.68 25.35 0.85
N PRO A 39 23.88 24.03 0.70
CA PRO A 39 23.50 23.33 -0.51
C PRO A 39 21.99 23.57 -0.74
N VAL A 40 21.64 24.11 -1.90
CA VAL A 40 20.24 24.12 -2.35
C VAL A 40 19.89 22.67 -2.68
N GLY A 41 18.85 22.13 -2.04
CA GLY A 41 18.52 20.71 -2.14
C GLY A 41 18.15 20.30 -3.56
N LEU A 42 18.64 19.12 -3.98
CA LEU A 42 18.33 18.55 -5.29
C LEU A 42 16.83 18.20 -5.37
N THR A 43 16.14 18.82 -6.33
CA THR A 43 14.69 18.73 -6.51
C THR A 43 14.27 17.41 -7.17
N GLY A 44 14.38 16.31 -6.43
CA GLY A 44 13.92 14.98 -6.87
C GLY A 44 13.76 13.96 -5.73
N GLU A 45 14.60 14.04 -4.69
CA GLU A 45 14.71 12.98 -3.68
C GLU A 45 13.42 12.69 -2.89
N ARG A 46 13.00 11.41 -2.89
CA ARG A 46 11.87 10.91 -2.08
C ARG A 46 12.34 10.64 -0.64
N THR A 47 12.08 11.61 0.23
CA THR A 47 12.39 11.54 1.66
C THR A 47 11.25 10.93 2.48
N VAL A 48 11.55 10.37 3.65
CA VAL A 48 10.61 9.65 4.52
C VAL A 48 9.35 10.46 4.84
N LYS A 49 9.47 11.77 5.09
CA LYS A 49 8.31 12.68 5.29
C LYS A 49 7.31 12.74 4.14
N ARG A 50 7.72 12.43 2.90
CA ARG A 50 6.85 12.41 1.72
C ARG A 50 5.97 11.14 1.65
N LEU A 51 6.27 10.08 2.42
CA LEU A 51 5.58 8.77 2.39
C LEU A 51 4.19 8.74 3.09
N ARG A 52 3.53 9.90 3.26
CA ARG A 52 2.24 10.05 3.97
C ARG A 52 2.20 9.24 5.27
N LEU A 53 3.11 9.59 6.18
CA LEU A 53 3.40 8.88 7.43
C LEU A 53 2.19 8.80 8.37
N SER A 54 2.18 7.77 9.24
CA SER A 54 1.15 7.60 10.27
C SER A 54 1.67 8.06 11.63
N LYS A 55 0.87 8.82 12.38
CA LYS A 55 1.24 9.24 13.74
C LYS A 55 1.49 8.02 14.61
N ALA A 56 2.65 7.97 15.27
CA ALA A 56 3.01 6.87 16.14
C ALA A 56 2.01 6.71 17.28
N LEU A 57 1.68 5.46 17.63
CA LEU A 57 1.06 5.15 18.90
C LEU A 57 2.18 5.06 19.95
N THR A 58 2.02 5.79 21.05
CA THR A 58 2.98 5.85 22.16
C THR A 58 2.34 5.45 23.48
N VAL A 59 3.10 4.79 24.35
CA VAL A 59 2.74 4.52 25.76
C VAL A 59 3.95 4.64 26.69
N PRO A 60 3.77 4.91 28.00
CA PRO A 60 4.83 4.76 28.99
C PRO A 60 5.33 3.31 29.09
N GLU A 61 6.62 3.10 29.35
CA GLU A 61 7.24 1.75 29.43
C GLU A 61 6.69 0.87 30.59
N THR A 62 5.98 1.49 31.53
CA THR A 62 5.27 0.84 32.65
C THR A 62 3.90 0.26 32.29
N THR A 63 3.39 0.52 31.08
CA THR A 63 2.07 0.05 30.63
C THR A 63 2.01 -1.48 30.63
N THR A 64 0.87 -2.07 31.02
CA THR A 64 0.69 -3.54 30.99
C THR A 64 0.62 -4.05 29.55
N ILE A 65 1.06 -5.28 29.29
CA ILE A 65 1.01 -5.85 27.94
C ILE A 65 -0.42 -5.94 27.42
N TYR A 66 -1.38 -6.29 28.29
CA TYR A 66 -2.81 -6.32 27.94
C TYR A 66 -3.32 -4.96 27.42
N GLU A 67 -3.07 -3.87 28.15
CA GLU A 67 -3.51 -2.53 27.74
C GLU A 67 -2.77 -2.03 26.49
N ALA A 68 -1.50 -2.39 26.32
CA ALA A 68 -0.75 -2.13 25.09
C ALA A 68 -1.39 -2.83 23.88
N CYS A 69 -1.71 -4.12 23.98
CA CYS A 69 -2.40 -4.87 22.93
C CYS A 69 -3.79 -4.29 22.61
N ARG A 70 -4.56 -3.86 23.63
CA ARG A 70 -5.85 -3.17 23.42
C ARG A 70 -5.68 -1.86 22.65
N ARG A 71 -4.72 -1.01 23.03
CA ARG A 71 -4.46 0.26 22.32
C ARG A 71 -4.01 0.05 20.88
N MET A 72 -3.14 -0.94 20.65
CA MET A 72 -2.70 -1.36 19.31
C MET A 72 -3.89 -1.79 18.45
N ALA A 73 -4.78 -2.64 18.99
CA ALA A 73 -5.96 -3.12 18.27
C ALA A 73 -6.99 -2.02 17.99
N VAL A 74 -7.27 -1.13 18.94
CA VAL A 74 -8.17 0.02 18.75
C VAL A 74 -7.65 0.96 17.65
N ARG A 75 -6.33 1.14 17.53
CA ARG A 75 -5.70 1.92 16.45
C ARG A 75 -5.40 1.12 15.18
N ARG A 76 -5.65 -0.19 15.18
CA ARG A 76 -5.33 -1.14 14.10
C ARG A 76 -3.86 -1.12 13.67
N VAL A 77 -2.95 -0.87 14.62
CA VAL A 77 -1.49 -0.90 14.40
C VAL A 77 -0.89 -2.19 14.98
N ASP A 78 0.17 -2.68 14.35
CA ASP A 78 0.94 -3.87 14.74
C ASP A 78 2.31 -3.52 15.37
N ALA A 79 2.60 -2.23 15.56
CA ALA A 79 3.74 -1.75 16.34
C ALA A 79 3.40 -0.53 17.21
N LEU A 80 4.15 -0.40 18.30
CA LEU A 80 3.92 0.52 19.40
C LEU A 80 5.26 1.09 19.89
N LEU A 81 5.32 2.40 20.13
CA LEU A 81 6.50 3.07 20.66
C LEU A 81 6.38 3.32 22.18
N LEU A 82 7.51 3.29 22.86
CA LEU A 82 7.57 3.30 24.32
C LEU A 82 8.42 4.45 24.83
N THR A 83 7.88 5.20 25.78
CA THR A 83 8.55 6.35 26.39
C THR A 83 8.93 6.09 27.85
N ASP A 84 10.07 6.61 28.26
CA ASP A 84 10.52 6.62 29.66
C ASP A 84 9.77 7.68 30.50
N SER A 85 10.20 7.88 31.74
CA SER A 85 9.68 8.93 32.65
C SER A 85 9.93 10.37 32.18
N ASN A 86 10.85 10.57 31.22
CA ASN A 86 11.22 11.87 30.65
C ASN A 86 10.50 12.13 29.31
N ALA A 87 9.55 11.25 28.93
CA ALA A 87 8.87 11.20 27.64
C ALA A 87 9.79 10.93 26.42
N LEU A 88 11.02 10.44 26.65
CA LEU A 88 11.97 10.08 25.60
C LEU A 88 11.75 8.65 25.10
N LEU A 89 11.99 8.41 23.80
CA LEU A 89 11.85 7.08 23.19
C LEU A 89 12.88 6.09 23.76
N CYS A 90 12.39 5.10 24.50
CA CYS A 90 13.22 4.05 25.11
C CYS A 90 13.07 2.68 24.43
N GLY A 91 12.00 2.45 23.66
CA GLY A 91 11.75 1.16 23.02
C GLY A 91 10.68 1.12 21.92
N ILE A 92 10.60 -0.02 21.25
CA ILE A 92 9.52 -0.44 20.35
C ILE A 92 9.00 -1.83 20.75
N LEU A 93 7.70 -2.06 20.59
CA LEU A 93 7.04 -3.36 20.78
C LEU A 93 6.20 -3.67 19.54
N THR A 94 6.31 -4.90 19.03
CA THR A 94 5.61 -5.34 17.81
C THR A 94 4.68 -6.52 18.08
N ASP A 95 3.76 -6.78 17.15
CA ASP A 95 2.95 -8.01 17.06
C ASP A 95 3.81 -9.28 17.22
N LYS A 96 4.95 -9.34 16.53
CA LYS A 96 5.92 -10.44 16.65
C LYS A 96 6.45 -10.59 18.08
N ASP A 97 6.75 -9.49 18.76
CA ASP A 97 7.24 -9.51 20.13
C ASP A 97 6.17 -10.02 21.11
N ILE A 98 4.89 -9.67 20.91
CA ILE A 98 3.77 -10.27 21.64
C ILE A 98 3.75 -11.79 21.44
N ALA A 99 3.76 -12.27 20.19
CA ALA A 99 3.72 -13.70 19.90
C ALA A 99 4.90 -14.47 20.54
N ILE A 100 6.14 -14.03 20.33
CA ILE A 100 7.34 -14.82 20.68
C ILE A 100 7.98 -14.49 22.04
N ARG A 101 7.71 -13.33 22.65
CA ARG A 101 8.25 -12.95 23.97
C ARG A 101 7.21 -13.01 25.08
N VAL A 102 5.91 -12.98 24.74
CA VAL A 102 4.81 -13.01 25.71
C VAL A 102 4.06 -14.33 25.64
N ILE A 103 3.39 -14.61 24.52
CA ILE A 103 2.46 -15.75 24.41
C ILE A 103 3.22 -17.07 24.41
N ALA A 104 4.27 -17.21 23.60
CA ALA A 104 5.14 -18.37 23.58
C ALA A 104 5.90 -18.63 24.91
N ARG A 105 5.84 -17.69 25.87
CA ARG A 105 6.49 -17.75 27.18
C ARG A 105 5.51 -17.69 28.36
N GLU A 106 4.20 -17.75 28.09
CA GLU A 106 3.13 -17.82 29.10
C GLU A 106 3.21 -16.69 30.16
N LEU A 107 3.62 -15.48 29.76
CA LEU A 107 3.71 -14.33 30.67
C LEU A 107 2.32 -13.76 31.01
N ASN A 108 2.11 -13.42 32.28
CA ASN A 108 0.89 -12.73 32.73
C ASN A 108 0.73 -11.38 32.01
N LEU A 109 -0.34 -11.24 31.24
CA LEU A 109 -0.63 -10.08 30.39
C LEU A 109 -1.00 -8.82 31.18
N GLU A 110 -1.61 -8.98 32.35
CA GLU A 110 -2.12 -7.89 33.18
C GLU A 110 -1.03 -7.35 34.11
N GLU A 111 -0.18 -8.22 34.67
CA GLU A 111 0.89 -7.81 35.60
C GLU A 111 2.20 -7.40 34.91
N THR A 112 2.50 -7.96 33.72
CA THR A 112 3.81 -7.73 33.08
C THR A 112 3.83 -6.39 32.34
N PRO A 113 4.74 -5.46 32.69
CA PRO A 113 4.90 -4.23 31.94
C PRO A 113 5.65 -4.46 30.63
N VAL A 114 5.29 -3.71 29.59
CA VAL A 114 5.87 -3.81 28.24
C VAL A 114 7.39 -3.59 28.21
N SER A 115 7.95 -2.83 29.16
CA SER A 115 9.40 -2.65 29.35
C SER A 115 10.20 -3.93 29.57
N ARG A 116 9.56 -5.05 29.98
CA ARG A 116 10.21 -6.37 30.08
C ARG A 116 10.36 -7.10 28.75
N VAL A 117 9.56 -6.75 27.74
CA VAL A 117 9.50 -7.46 26.45
C VAL A 117 9.80 -6.59 25.23
N MET A 118 9.80 -5.26 25.35
CA MET A 118 10.15 -4.35 24.28
C MET A 118 11.57 -4.57 23.72
N THR A 119 11.77 -4.18 22.46
CA THR A 119 13.11 -3.97 21.90
C THR A 119 13.58 -2.58 22.32
N ARG A 120 14.59 -2.53 23.19
CA ARG A 120 15.19 -1.28 23.69
C ARG A 120 16.02 -0.59 22.60
N ASN A 121 16.13 0.74 22.67
CA ASN A 121 16.96 1.57 21.79
C ASN A 121 16.75 1.28 20.28
N PRO A 122 15.51 1.42 19.75
CA PRO A 122 15.21 1.10 18.36
C PRO A 122 16.02 1.95 17.38
N VAL A 123 16.46 1.33 16.29
CA VAL A 123 17.00 2.05 15.11
C VAL A 123 15.90 2.97 14.57
N PHE A 124 16.24 4.22 14.29
CA PHE A 124 15.32 5.24 13.77
C PHE A 124 15.88 5.89 12.49
N VAL A 125 15.04 6.68 11.82
CA VAL A 125 15.41 7.54 10.69
C VAL A 125 14.94 8.97 10.92
N LEU A 126 15.55 9.94 10.24
CA LEU A 126 15.09 11.32 10.26
C LEU A 126 13.96 11.53 9.24
N SER A 127 13.17 12.58 9.41
CA SER A 127 12.08 12.91 8.46
C SER A 127 12.58 13.22 7.05
N ASP A 128 13.83 13.68 6.92
CA ASP A 128 14.54 13.98 5.67
C ASP A 128 15.46 12.86 5.18
N THR A 129 15.57 11.72 5.89
CA THR A 129 16.23 10.51 5.37
C THR A 129 15.57 10.03 4.07
N LEU A 130 16.34 9.44 3.15
CA LEU A 130 15.82 8.88 1.90
C LEU A 130 14.93 7.66 2.16
N ALA A 131 13.84 7.52 1.39
CA ALA A 131 12.94 6.37 1.48
C ALA A 131 13.67 5.03 1.20
N VAL A 132 14.63 5.04 0.27
CA VAL A 132 15.49 3.88 -0.06
C VAL A 132 16.38 3.51 1.12
N GLU A 133 17.02 4.50 1.78
CA GLU A 133 17.89 4.26 2.94
C GLU A 133 17.09 3.69 4.13
N ALA A 134 15.87 4.20 4.35
CA ALA A 134 14.97 3.66 5.36
C ALA A 134 14.54 2.22 5.04
N LEU A 135 14.25 1.90 3.76
CA LEU A 135 13.93 0.56 3.30
C LEU A 135 15.13 -0.41 3.46
N GLN A 136 16.34 0.04 3.10
CA GLN A 136 17.57 -0.72 3.31
C GLN A 136 17.81 -1.01 4.79
N LYS A 137 17.61 -0.02 5.69
CA LYS A 137 17.70 -0.20 7.15
C LYS A 137 16.70 -1.24 7.67
N MET A 138 15.45 -1.21 7.20
CA MET A 138 14.43 -2.23 7.53
C MET A 138 14.85 -3.63 7.07
N VAL A 139 15.32 -3.75 5.84
CA VAL A 139 15.74 -5.03 5.22
C VAL A 139 16.97 -5.61 5.93
N GLN A 140 18.02 -4.83 6.12
CA GLN A 140 19.26 -5.26 6.79
C GLN A 140 19.01 -5.59 8.27
N GLY A 141 18.23 -4.76 8.98
CA GLY A 141 17.88 -4.97 10.38
C GLY A 141 16.80 -6.02 10.63
N LYS A 142 16.17 -6.54 9.57
CA LYS A 142 15.08 -7.54 9.60
C LYS A 142 13.88 -7.11 10.46
N PHE A 143 13.52 -5.83 10.40
CA PHE A 143 12.36 -5.25 11.06
C PHE A 143 11.48 -4.48 10.07
N ARG A 144 10.16 -4.49 10.31
CA ARG A 144 9.17 -3.81 9.44
C ARG A 144 8.94 -2.33 9.80
N HIS A 145 9.43 -1.88 10.95
CA HIS A 145 9.01 -0.63 11.57
C HIS A 145 10.20 0.25 11.96
N LEU A 146 10.16 1.53 11.59
CA LEU A 146 11.17 2.55 11.94
C LEU A 146 10.49 3.77 12.59
N PRO A 147 10.82 4.13 13.84
CA PRO A 147 10.50 5.46 14.37
C PRO A 147 11.07 6.55 13.46
N VAL A 148 10.27 7.58 13.19
CA VAL A 148 10.70 8.76 12.42
C VAL A 148 10.87 9.93 13.36
N VAL A 149 12.07 10.48 13.39
CA VAL A 149 12.48 11.58 14.27
C VAL A 149 12.59 12.89 13.48
N GLU A 150 12.11 13.98 14.06
CA GLU A 150 12.32 15.34 13.54
C GLU A 150 12.66 16.27 14.72
N LYS A 151 13.74 17.06 14.60
CA LYS A 151 14.21 17.99 15.65
C LYS A 151 14.49 17.35 17.03
N GLY A 152 14.61 16.03 17.10
CA GLY A 152 14.79 15.26 18.34
C GLY A 152 13.50 14.62 18.89
N GLU A 153 12.34 14.96 18.36
CA GLU A 153 11.05 14.38 18.74
C GLU A 153 10.62 13.26 17.78
N VAL A 154 9.90 12.26 18.28
CA VAL A 154 9.34 11.18 17.44
C VAL A 154 7.98 11.60 16.88
N ILE A 155 7.94 11.90 15.59
CA ILE A 155 6.73 12.41 14.92
C ILE A 155 5.82 11.29 14.40
N ALA A 156 6.39 10.15 14.00
CA ALA A 156 5.67 9.10 13.28
C ALA A 156 6.33 7.73 13.40
N LEU A 157 5.61 6.71 12.92
CA LEU A 157 6.12 5.36 12.69
C LEU A 157 6.02 5.04 11.20
N LEU A 158 7.15 4.69 10.58
CA LEU A 158 7.24 4.22 9.21
C LEU A 158 7.11 2.69 9.20
N ASP A 159 6.30 2.16 8.29
CA ASP A 159 6.10 0.73 8.02
C ASP A 159 6.73 0.41 6.64
N ILE A 160 7.38 -0.75 6.49
CA ILE A 160 7.95 -1.23 5.23
C ILE A 160 6.92 -1.25 4.10
N ALA A 161 5.64 -1.52 4.41
CA ALA A 161 4.54 -1.44 3.46
C ALA A 161 4.43 -0.03 2.83
N LYS A 162 4.68 1.05 3.59
CA LYS A 162 4.66 2.42 3.05
C LYS A 162 5.77 2.65 2.03
N CYS A 163 6.97 2.12 2.28
CA CYS A 163 8.07 2.22 1.32
C CYS A 163 7.80 1.40 0.05
N LEU A 164 7.28 0.18 0.20
CA LEU A 164 6.95 -0.70 -0.93
C LEU A 164 5.81 -0.12 -1.78
N TYR A 165 4.72 0.30 -1.16
CA TYR A 165 3.53 0.79 -1.87
C TYR A 165 3.82 2.12 -2.58
N ASP A 166 4.68 2.97 -2.01
CA ASP A 166 5.17 4.20 -2.66
C ASP A 166 6.12 3.92 -3.84
N ALA A 167 6.77 2.75 -3.86
CA ALA A 167 7.62 2.31 -4.97
C ALA A 167 6.79 1.70 -6.11
N ILE A 168 5.85 0.78 -5.79
CA ILE A 168 4.91 0.18 -6.74
C ILE A 168 4.10 1.28 -7.45
N ALA A 169 3.44 2.15 -6.68
CA ALA A 169 2.66 3.27 -7.21
C ALA A 169 3.48 4.40 -7.86
N ARG A 170 4.81 4.22 -8.03
CA ARG A 170 5.65 5.04 -8.90
C ARG A 170 6.14 4.27 -10.12
N MET A 171 6.47 2.99 -9.97
CA MET A 171 6.74 2.07 -11.08
C MET A 171 5.56 2.03 -12.07
N GLU A 172 4.34 1.90 -11.56
CA GLU A 172 3.08 1.91 -12.33
C GLU A 172 2.91 3.22 -13.09
N ARG A 173 2.83 4.36 -12.38
CA ARG A 173 2.68 5.69 -13.00
C ARG A 173 3.76 6.02 -14.02
N ALA A 174 5.00 5.58 -13.80
CA ALA A 174 6.09 5.89 -14.72
C ALA A 174 6.08 5.01 -15.98
N ALA A 175 5.47 3.82 -15.90
CA ALA A 175 5.12 3.01 -17.06
C ALA A 175 3.89 3.59 -17.81
N GLU A 176 2.82 3.96 -17.09
CA GLU A 176 1.62 4.62 -17.65
C GLU A 176 1.97 5.90 -18.42
N GLN A 177 2.84 6.74 -17.86
CA GLN A 177 3.26 8.00 -18.49
C GLN A 177 4.28 7.82 -19.63
N GLY A 178 4.77 6.60 -19.90
CA GLY A 178 5.82 6.29 -20.87
C GLY A 178 7.21 6.87 -20.55
N LYS A 179 7.30 7.88 -19.69
CA LYS A 179 8.52 8.66 -19.38
C LYS A 179 9.61 7.84 -18.68
N ALA A 180 9.31 6.78 -17.91
CA ALA A 180 10.38 5.91 -17.42
C ALA A 180 11.02 5.08 -18.53
N ILE A 181 10.27 4.69 -19.57
CA ILE A 181 10.83 3.99 -20.72
C ILE A 181 11.76 4.95 -21.48
N VAL A 182 11.31 6.18 -21.75
CA VAL A 182 12.15 7.21 -22.39
C VAL A 182 13.38 7.55 -21.55
N ALA A 183 13.25 7.79 -20.24
CA ALA A 183 14.39 8.11 -19.37
C ALA A 183 15.39 6.94 -19.22
N ALA A 184 14.91 5.70 -19.21
CA ALA A 184 15.77 4.51 -19.24
C ALA A 184 16.48 4.34 -20.59
N VAL A 185 15.83 4.70 -21.71
CA VAL A 185 16.43 4.70 -23.06
C VAL A 185 17.46 5.82 -23.20
N GLU A 186 17.12 7.09 -22.90
CA GLU A 186 18.05 8.23 -22.98
C GLU A 186 19.28 8.06 -22.07
N GLY A 187 19.09 7.44 -20.90
CA GLY A 187 20.17 7.08 -19.97
C GLY A 187 21.07 5.93 -20.44
N VAL A 188 20.73 5.26 -21.55
CA VAL A 188 21.48 4.16 -22.18
C VAL A 188 22.05 4.60 -23.53
N GLU A 189 21.29 5.31 -24.36
CA GLU A 189 21.72 5.80 -25.68
C GLU A 189 22.94 6.74 -25.59
N LYS A 190 23.03 7.57 -24.54
CA LYS A 190 24.24 8.39 -24.29
C LYS A 190 25.50 7.59 -23.98
N ASN A 191 25.38 6.29 -23.73
CA ASN A 191 26.48 5.42 -23.30
C ASN A 191 26.76 4.25 -24.25
N TRP A 192 25.95 4.05 -25.30
CA TRP A 192 26.11 3.00 -26.29
C TRP A 192 25.94 3.55 -27.71
N GLY A 193 27.05 3.60 -28.46
CA GLY A 193 27.06 4.19 -29.79
C GLY A 193 26.32 3.33 -30.82
N SER A 194 25.16 3.79 -31.28
CA SER A 194 24.47 3.40 -32.53
C SER A 194 24.04 1.92 -32.71
N SER A 195 22.80 1.75 -33.21
CA SER A 195 22.22 0.48 -33.71
C SER A 195 21.81 -0.58 -32.68
N VAL A 196 20.61 -0.38 -32.13
CA VAL A 196 19.65 -1.47 -31.88
C VAL A 196 18.37 -1.09 -32.61
N SER A 197 17.89 -1.94 -33.53
CA SER A 197 16.72 -1.63 -34.35
C SER A 197 15.41 -2.06 -33.68
N GLY A 198 14.56 -1.08 -33.35
CA GLY A 198 13.17 -1.29 -32.94
C GLY A 198 12.91 -1.07 -31.44
N PRO A 199 11.92 -0.24 -31.05
CA PRO A 199 11.64 0.05 -29.64
C PRO A 199 11.11 -1.17 -28.85
N ASN A 200 10.46 -2.12 -29.53
CA ASN A 200 9.82 -3.26 -28.87
C ASN A 200 10.82 -4.24 -28.25
N THR A 201 11.93 -4.54 -28.93
CA THR A 201 12.90 -5.56 -28.48
C THR A 201 13.63 -5.14 -27.19
N PHE A 202 13.84 -3.84 -26.97
CA PHE A 202 14.37 -3.30 -25.72
C PHE A 202 13.39 -3.46 -24.56
N ILE A 203 12.12 -3.09 -24.77
CA ILE A 203 11.05 -3.24 -23.76
C ILE A 203 10.83 -4.72 -23.41
N GLU A 204 10.87 -5.60 -24.41
CA GLU A 204 10.73 -7.05 -24.23
C GLU A 204 11.94 -7.66 -23.52
N THR A 205 13.16 -7.23 -23.84
CA THR A 205 14.40 -7.63 -23.12
C THR A 205 14.42 -7.10 -21.68
N LEU A 206 13.86 -5.92 -21.42
CA LEU A 206 13.65 -5.41 -20.06
C LEU A 206 12.62 -6.27 -19.32
N ARG A 207 11.47 -6.58 -19.94
CA ARG A 207 10.43 -7.44 -19.35
C ARG A 207 10.98 -8.82 -18.98
N GLU A 208 11.75 -9.45 -19.88
CA GLU A 208 12.44 -10.73 -19.65
C GLU A 208 13.55 -10.68 -18.58
N ARG A 209 13.90 -9.51 -18.04
CA ARG A 209 14.97 -9.34 -17.03
C ARG A 209 14.52 -8.67 -15.72
N ILE A 210 13.48 -7.82 -15.74
CA ILE A 210 12.82 -7.24 -14.56
C ILE A 210 11.99 -8.32 -13.84
N PHE A 211 11.22 -9.11 -14.59
CA PHE A 211 10.22 -10.03 -14.05
C PHE A 211 10.73 -11.47 -13.87
N ARG A 212 12.02 -11.73 -14.15
CA ARG A 212 12.56 -13.11 -14.24
C ARG A 212 12.83 -13.87 -12.93
N PRO A 213 13.22 -13.25 -11.79
CA PRO A 213 13.40 -14.03 -10.58
C PRO A 213 12.03 -14.40 -10.02
N SER A 214 11.64 -15.67 -10.18
CA SER A 214 10.46 -16.24 -9.51
C SER A 214 10.79 -16.57 -8.05
N LEU A 215 9.78 -16.86 -7.24
CA LEU A 215 9.98 -17.20 -5.82
C LEU A 215 10.91 -18.41 -5.63
N SER A 216 11.04 -19.29 -6.61
CA SER A 216 12.05 -20.36 -6.64
C SER A 216 13.50 -19.89 -6.44
N THR A 217 13.85 -18.65 -6.81
CA THR A 217 15.23 -18.13 -6.64
C THR A 217 15.50 -17.64 -5.21
N ILE A 218 14.49 -17.61 -4.33
CA ILE A 218 14.58 -17.11 -2.95
C ILE A 218 14.17 -18.17 -1.93
N ILE A 219 13.34 -19.14 -2.35
CA ILE A 219 12.96 -20.33 -1.59
C ILE A 219 14.13 -21.32 -1.66
N SER A 220 14.92 -21.40 -0.59
CA SER A 220 15.90 -22.48 -0.44
C SER A 220 15.20 -23.83 -0.23
N GLU A 221 15.85 -24.93 -0.63
CA GLU A 221 15.40 -26.32 -0.39
C GLU A 221 15.23 -26.67 1.11
N HIS A 222 15.71 -25.81 2.01
CA HIS A 222 15.59 -25.95 3.47
C HIS A 222 14.81 -24.77 4.09
N SER A 223 13.96 -24.11 3.29
CA SER A 223 13.05 -23.06 3.74
C SER A 223 12.11 -23.62 4.81
N LYS A 224 12.22 -23.07 6.03
CA LYS A 224 11.50 -23.61 7.18
C LYS A 224 10.07 -23.06 7.20
N ILE A 225 9.10 -23.94 7.01
CA ILE A 225 7.68 -23.64 7.28
C ILE A 225 7.31 -24.07 8.71
N ILE A 226 6.41 -23.30 9.34
CA ILE A 226 5.69 -23.74 10.53
C ILE A 226 4.32 -24.23 10.08
N THR A 227 4.08 -25.53 10.17
CA THR A 227 2.75 -26.13 9.97
C THR A 227 2.02 -26.29 11.31
N VAL A 228 0.72 -26.01 11.29
CA VAL A 228 -0.19 -26.20 12.44
C VAL A 228 -1.49 -26.86 12.00
N SER A 229 -2.06 -27.70 12.86
CA SER A 229 -3.41 -28.23 12.68
C SER A 229 -4.45 -27.11 12.88
N PRO A 230 -5.62 -27.15 12.22
CA PRO A 230 -6.77 -26.32 12.62
C PRO A 230 -7.11 -26.43 14.11
N SER A 231 -6.89 -27.63 14.67
CA SER A 231 -7.09 -27.97 16.08
C SER A 231 -5.87 -27.76 17.00
N ASP A 232 -4.72 -27.29 16.48
CA ASP A 232 -3.66 -26.78 17.36
C ASP A 232 -4.19 -25.55 18.13
N THR A 233 -3.63 -25.27 19.30
CA THR A 233 -3.97 -24.05 20.05
C THR A 233 -3.03 -22.89 19.68
N VAL A 234 -3.48 -21.65 19.89
CA VAL A 234 -2.69 -20.45 19.60
C VAL A 234 -1.36 -20.46 20.35
N LEU A 235 -1.31 -21.02 21.55
CA LEU A 235 -0.09 -21.20 22.32
C LEU A 235 0.90 -22.18 21.65
N VAL A 236 0.41 -23.29 21.08
CA VAL A 236 1.24 -24.23 20.30
C VAL A 236 1.80 -23.53 19.06
N ALA A 237 0.97 -22.77 18.33
CA ALA A 237 1.42 -21.99 17.19
C ALA A 237 2.46 -20.93 17.58
N ALA A 238 2.27 -20.21 18.70
CA ALA A 238 3.20 -19.22 19.21
C ALA A 238 4.55 -19.84 19.65
N LYS A 239 4.52 -21.02 20.29
CA LYS A 239 5.74 -21.77 20.66
C LYS A 239 6.54 -22.19 19.42
N LYS A 240 5.87 -22.69 18.37
CA LYS A 240 6.49 -22.94 17.06
C LYS A 240 7.06 -21.65 16.42
N MET A 241 6.36 -20.52 16.50
CA MET A 241 6.86 -19.21 16.01
C MET A 241 8.15 -18.76 16.74
N LEU A 242 8.24 -18.98 18.06
CA LEU A 242 9.45 -18.68 18.84
C LEU A 242 10.63 -19.59 18.45
N GLU A 243 10.40 -20.90 18.36
CA GLU A 243 11.42 -21.91 18.02
C GLU A 243 12.04 -21.63 16.64
N TYR A 244 11.20 -21.48 15.61
CA TYR A 244 11.62 -21.25 14.24
C TYR A 244 11.94 -19.76 13.94
N ARG A 245 11.67 -18.86 14.89
CA ARG A 245 11.89 -17.39 14.84
C ARG A 245 11.08 -16.62 13.77
N LEU A 246 10.04 -17.24 13.23
CA LEU A 246 9.12 -16.64 12.25
C LEU A 246 7.98 -15.87 12.93
N SER A 247 7.12 -15.22 12.15
CA SER A 247 5.95 -14.46 12.63
C SER A 247 4.61 -14.92 12.03
N CYS A 248 4.60 -16.08 11.38
CA CYS A 248 3.39 -16.72 10.86
C CYS A 248 3.51 -18.25 10.92
N ALA A 249 2.37 -18.92 10.84
CA ALA A 249 2.23 -20.37 10.70
C ALA A 249 1.18 -20.66 9.62
N ILE A 250 1.46 -21.63 8.74
CA ILE A 250 0.50 -22.11 7.76
C ILE A 250 -0.37 -23.20 8.40
N VAL A 251 -1.68 -23.05 8.31
CA VAL A 251 -2.65 -24.01 8.83
C VAL A 251 -2.97 -25.00 7.71
N THR A 252 -2.63 -26.27 7.91
CA THR A 252 -2.73 -27.29 6.85
C THR A 252 -3.70 -28.40 7.19
N VAL A 253 -4.36 -28.92 6.16
CA VAL A 253 -5.15 -30.16 6.19
C VAL A 253 -4.66 -30.97 4.99
N GLU A 254 -4.28 -32.23 5.21
CA GLU A 254 -3.68 -33.08 4.16
C GLU A 254 -2.50 -32.40 3.44
N ASN A 255 -1.66 -31.69 4.21
CA ASN A 255 -0.55 -30.83 3.76
C ASN A 255 -0.92 -29.62 2.88
N LYS A 256 -2.19 -29.43 2.51
CA LYS A 256 -2.66 -28.30 1.70
C LYS A 256 -3.03 -27.09 2.59
N PRO A 257 -2.75 -25.85 2.15
CA PRO A 257 -3.00 -24.66 2.95
C PRO A 257 -4.51 -24.39 3.08
N ARG A 258 -5.00 -24.38 4.33
CA ARG A 258 -6.41 -24.10 4.68
C ARG A 258 -6.59 -22.75 5.38
N GLY A 259 -5.53 -22.23 5.98
CA GLY A 259 -5.49 -20.95 6.66
C GLY A 259 -4.06 -20.45 6.87
N ILE A 260 -3.91 -19.20 7.30
CA ILE A 260 -2.65 -18.67 7.84
C ILE A 260 -2.93 -17.99 9.19
N LEU A 261 -2.06 -18.19 10.18
CA LEU A 261 -2.10 -17.47 11.45
C LEU A 261 -0.83 -16.61 11.58
N THR A 262 -0.98 -15.29 11.68
CA THR A 262 0.14 -14.37 11.88
C THR A 262 0.22 -13.87 13.33
N SER A 263 1.37 -13.32 13.74
CA SER A 263 1.51 -12.65 15.05
C SER A 263 0.51 -11.50 15.23
N LYS A 264 0.12 -10.83 14.15
CA LYS A 264 -0.93 -9.80 14.11
C LYS A 264 -2.29 -10.38 14.47
N ASP A 265 -2.62 -11.58 13.98
CA ASP A 265 -3.89 -12.24 14.28
C ASP A 265 -3.98 -12.66 15.75
N ILE A 266 -2.87 -13.13 16.33
CA ILE A 266 -2.76 -13.41 17.77
C ILE A 266 -3.09 -12.14 18.58
N LEU A 267 -2.46 -11.00 18.26
CA LEU A 267 -2.73 -9.73 18.94
C LEU A 267 -4.19 -9.28 18.77
N MET A 268 -4.67 -9.23 17.52
CA MET A 268 -5.95 -8.60 17.15
C MET A 268 -7.19 -9.46 17.49
N ARG A 269 -7.08 -10.79 17.37
CA ARG A 269 -8.21 -11.74 17.43
C ARG A 269 -8.20 -12.63 18.68
N VAL A 270 -7.08 -12.71 19.39
CA VAL A 270 -6.96 -13.47 20.64
C VAL A 270 -6.82 -12.50 21.82
N ILE A 271 -5.71 -11.77 21.92
CA ILE A 271 -5.39 -10.95 23.10
C ILE A 271 -6.34 -9.76 23.25
N ALA A 272 -6.54 -8.99 22.17
CA ALA A 272 -7.48 -7.86 22.18
C ALA A 272 -8.97 -8.27 22.29
N GLN A 273 -9.28 -9.56 22.15
CA GLN A 273 -10.63 -10.14 22.34
C GLN A 273 -10.77 -10.85 23.69
N ASN A 274 -9.77 -10.74 24.57
CA ASN A 274 -9.72 -11.40 25.89
C ASN A 274 -9.87 -12.93 25.83
N LEU A 275 -9.34 -13.57 24.78
CA LEU A 275 -9.39 -15.02 24.61
C LEU A 275 -8.14 -15.71 25.18
N PRO A 276 -8.28 -16.85 25.89
CA PRO A 276 -7.16 -17.64 26.41
C PRO A 276 -6.33 -18.29 25.28
N PRO A 277 -5.03 -17.99 25.11
CA PRO A 277 -4.22 -18.52 23.99
C PRO A 277 -3.95 -20.02 24.09
N ASP A 278 -3.95 -20.57 25.29
CA ASP A 278 -3.71 -21.97 25.63
C ASP A 278 -4.86 -22.88 25.18
N SER A 279 -6.12 -22.41 25.22
CA SER A 279 -7.31 -23.16 24.80
C SER A 279 -8.03 -22.64 23.55
N THR A 280 -7.61 -21.48 23.00
CA THR A 280 -8.15 -20.99 21.72
C THR A 280 -7.54 -21.76 20.55
N LEU A 281 -8.38 -22.46 19.79
CA LEU A 281 -7.98 -23.17 18.57
C LEU A 281 -7.55 -22.21 17.45
N VAL A 282 -6.57 -22.64 16.67
CA VAL A 282 -6.04 -21.90 15.50
C VAL A 282 -7.16 -21.60 14.49
N GLU A 283 -8.04 -22.56 14.20
CA GLU A 283 -9.12 -22.39 13.21
C GLU A 283 -10.08 -21.23 13.51
N LYS A 284 -10.28 -20.90 14.79
CA LYS A 284 -11.18 -19.84 15.24
C LYS A 284 -10.64 -18.43 14.93
N VAL A 285 -9.33 -18.30 14.73
CA VAL A 285 -8.65 -17.00 14.63
C VAL A 285 -7.69 -16.87 13.44
N MET A 286 -7.37 -17.96 12.73
CA MET A 286 -6.64 -17.90 11.46
C MET A 286 -7.38 -17.05 10.41
N THR A 287 -6.64 -16.58 9.41
CA THR A 287 -7.23 -16.07 8.16
C THR A 287 -7.46 -17.28 7.23
N PRO A 288 -8.71 -17.67 6.94
CA PRO A 288 -9.01 -18.88 6.16
C PRO A 288 -8.75 -18.65 4.66
N ASN A 289 -8.42 -19.73 3.94
CA ASN A 289 -8.16 -19.73 2.49
C ASN A 289 -7.24 -18.57 2.04
N PRO A 290 -5.99 -18.47 2.55
CA PRO A 290 -5.07 -17.42 2.16
C PRO A 290 -4.77 -17.49 0.67
N GLU A 291 -4.53 -16.32 0.08
CA GLU A 291 -3.94 -16.23 -1.25
C GLU A 291 -2.55 -16.88 -1.25
N CYS A 292 -2.24 -17.65 -2.30
CA CYS A 292 -1.03 -18.46 -2.38
C CYS A 292 -0.36 -18.22 -3.74
N ALA A 293 0.94 -17.98 -3.74
CA ALA A 293 1.76 -17.99 -4.95
C ALA A 293 2.24 -19.41 -5.29
N THR A 294 2.79 -19.62 -6.49
CA THR A 294 3.56 -20.83 -6.82
C THR A 294 5.06 -20.52 -6.77
N VAL A 295 5.89 -21.56 -6.76
CA VAL A 295 7.36 -21.40 -6.91
C VAL A 295 7.75 -20.69 -8.22
N ASP A 296 6.89 -20.77 -9.24
CA ASP A 296 7.07 -20.17 -10.56
C ASP A 296 6.57 -18.70 -10.63
N THR A 297 5.86 -18.19 -9.61
CA THR A 297 5.38 -16.79 -9.54
C THR A 297 6.55 -15.78 -9.50
N PRO A 298 6.54 -14.71 -10.33
CA PRO A 298 7.53 -13.63 -10.27
C PRO A 298 7.58 -12.90 -8.91
N ILE A 299 8.77 -12.46 -8.51
CA ILE A 299 8.97 -11.61 -7.31
C ILE A 299 8.15 -10.32 -7.36
N VAL A 300 8.01 -9.71 -8.54
CA VAL A 300 7.23 -8.47 -8.73
C VAL A 300 5.76 -8.73 -8.48
N ASP A 301 5.18 -9.72 -9.15
CA ASP A 301 3.79 -10.15 -8.99
C ASP A 301 3.46 -10.49 -7.53
N ALA A 302 4.37 -11.18 -6.83
CA ALA A 302 4.26 -11.47 -5.40
C ALA A 302 4.23 -10.21 -4.51
N LEU A 303 4.90 -9.12 -4.90
CA LEU A 303 4.84 -7.82 -4.21
C LEU A 303 3.54 -7.07 -4.52
N HIS A 304 2.99 -7.16 -5.74
CA HIS A 304 1.64 -6.65 -6.06
C HIS A 304 0.56 -7.41 -5.28
N THR A 305 0.61 -8.74 -5.24
CA THR A 305 -0.25 -9.60 -4.40
C THR A 305 -0.23 -9.16 -2.92
N MET A 306 0.95 -8.90 -2.35
CA MET A 306 1.08 -8.34 -0.99
C MET A 306 0.56 -6.88 -0.85
N HIS A 307 0.59 -6.10 -1.93
CA HIS A 307 0.05 -4.73 -1.95
C HIS A 307 -1.48 -4.74 -1.91
N ASP A 308 -2.11 -5.42 -2.87
CA ASP A 308 -3.55 -5.39 -3.09
C ASP A 308 -4.31 -6.12 -1.98
N GLY A 309 -3.83 -7.32 -1.61
CA GLY A 309 -4.35 -8.09 -0.48
C GLY A 309 -4.03 -7.48 0.89
N ARG A 310 -3.15 -6.48 0.96
CA ARG A 310 -2.69 -5.78 2.19
C ARG A 310 -2.19 -6.73 3.28
N PHE A 311 -1.47 -7.77 2.88
CA PHE A 311 -0.77 -8.72 3.77
C PHE A 311 0.74 -8.73 3.46
N LEU A 312 1.55 -9.14 4.44
CA LEU A 312 3.02 -9.09 4.37
C LEU A 312 3.67 -10.47 4.47
N HIS A 313 2.86 -11.52 4.34
CA HIS A 313 3.21 -12.95 4.38
C HIS A 313 2.41 -13.65 3.28
N LEU A 314 3.09 -14.34 2.37
CA LEU A 314 2.50 -15.01 1.22
C LEU A 314 2.93 -16.49 1.25
N PRO A 315 2.00 -17.42 1.52
CA PRO A 315 2.23 -18.84 1.31
C PRO A 315 2.61 -19.14 -0.14
N VAL A 316 3.49 -20.12 -0.33
CA VAL A 316 3.91 -20.59 -1.65
C VAL A 316 3.67 -22.09 -1.73
N VAL A 317 3.02 -22.52 -2.80
CA VAL A 317 2.68 -23.92 -3.06
C VAL A 317 3.47 -24.49 -4.24
N ASP A 318 3.59 -25.81 -4.25
CA ASP A 318 4.02 -26.58 -5.41
C ASP A 318 2.85 -26.80 -6.41
N ARG A 319 3.08 -27.66 -7.40
CA ARG A 319 2.11 -28.01 -8.46
C ARG A 319 1.01 -28.96 -8.00
N GLU A 320 1.15 -29.57 -6.82
CA GLU A 320 0.18 -30.51 -6.22
C GLU A 320 -0.71 -29.81 -5.17
N GLY A 321 -0.33 -28.57 -4.80
CA GLY A 321 -1.04 -27.68 -3.90
C GLY A 321 -0.56 -27.78 -2.44
N TYR A 322 0.59 -28.40 -2.17
CA TYR A 322 1.16 -28.45 -0.83
C TYR A 322 1.96 -27.19 -0.54
N ALA A 323 1.91 -26.72 0.71
CA ALA A 323 2.65 -25.53 1.12
C ALA A 323 4.15 -25.85 1.27
N VAL A 324 5.00 -25.28 0.40
CA VAL A 324 6.46 -25.48 0.40
C VAL A 324 7.20 -24.36 1.14
N ALA A 325 6.67 -23.14 1.12
CA ALA A 325 7.27 -22.00 1.81
C ALA A 325 6.20 -21.01 2.31
N VAL A 326 6.60 -20.09 3.19
CA VAL A 326 5.90 -18.82 3.40
C VAL A 326 6.94 -17.72 3.32
N VAL A 327 6.83 -16.87 2.30
CA VAL A 327 7.73 -15.73 2.10
C VAL A 327 7.14 -14.49 2.75
N ASP A 328 7.98 -13.64 3.33
CA ASP A 328 7.56 -12.35 3.90
C ASP A 328 8.10 -11.18 3.09
N VAL A 329 7.48 -10.01 3.26
CA VAL A 329 7.81 -8.79 2.52
C VAL A 329 9.29 -8.37 2.65
N ILE A 330 9.95 -8.69 3.78
CA ILE A 330 11.38 -8.38 3.98
C ILE A 330 12.23 -9.29 3.11
N HIS A 331 11.94 -10.60 3.07
CA HIS A 331 12.68 -11.54 2.23
C HIS A 331 12.46 -11.28 0.73
N ILE A 332 11.23 -10.98 0.29
CA ILE A 332 10.96 -10.65 -1.12
C ILE A 332 11.62 -9.31 -1.50
N THR A 333 11.51 -8.28 -0.65
CA THR A 333 12.16 -6.98 -0.92
C THR A 333 13.68 -7.10 -0.88
N HIS A 334 14.25 -7.87 0.04
CA HIS A 334 15.68 -8.19 0.05
C HIS A 334 16.09 -8.84 -1.27
N ALA A 335 15.33 -9.80 -1.78
CA ALA A 335 15.65 -10.47 -3.04
C ALA A 335 15.52 -9.55 -4.26
N ALA A 336 14.50 -8.69 -4.31
CA ALA A 336 14.37 -7.66 -5.34
C ALA A 336 15.59 -6.72 -5.36
N VAL A 337 16.09 -6.32 -4.18
CA VAL A 337 17.30 -5.48 -4.04
C VAL A 337 18.62 -6.28 -4.21
N ALA A 338 18.65 -7.57 -3.91
CA ALA A 338 19.85 -8.41 -4.01
C ALA A 338 20.10 -8.95 -5.42
N THR A 339 19.03 -9.23 -6.19
CA THR A 339 19.14 -9.52 -7.63
C THR A 339 19.67 -8.31 -8.41
N VAL A 340 19.44 -7.10 -7.86
CA VAL A 340 20.02 -5.83 -8.32
C VAL A 340 21.48 -5.63 -7.86
N GLY A 341 21.97 -6.38 -6.86
CA GLY A 341 23.29 -6.16 -6.26
C GLY A 341 24.34 -7.26 -6.50
N ASN A 342 23.95 -8.52 -6.69
CA ASN A 342 24.89 -9.64 -6.65
C ASN A 342 24.48 -10.82 -7.56
N THR A 343 24.71 -10.70 -8.87
CA THR A 343 24.67 -11.84 -9.82
C THR A 343 26.03 -11.98 -10.52
N GLY A 344 26.91 -12.83 -9.99
CA GLY A 344 28.20 -13.14 -10.60
C GLY A 344 28.02 -14.03 -11.83
N GLY A 345 28.08 -13.43 -13.02
CA GLY A 345 27.99 -14.12 -14.31
C GLY A 345 28.21 -13.14 -15.46
N ALA A 346 29.01 -13.52 -16.45
CA ALA A 346 29.41 -12.62 -17.53
C ALA A 346 28.21 -12.07 -18.32
N ASN A 347 28.34 -10.85 -18.84
CA ASN A 347 27.37 -10.11 -19.66
C ASN A 347 26.11 -9.55 -18.92
N ASN A 348 26.07 -9.52 -17.58
CA ASN A 348 24.92 -8.98 -16.83
C ASN A 348 25.06 -7.54 -16.29
N GLU A 349 26.29 -7.00 -16.13
CA GLU A 349 26.53 -5.70 -15.45
C GLU A 349 25.66 -4.54 -15.94
N ALA A 350 25.51 -4.38 -17.26
CA ALA A 350 24.70 -3.30 -17.84
C ALA A 350 23.22 -3.41 -17.44
N ALA A 351 22.67 -4.63 -17.34
CA ALA A 351 21.29 -4.86 -16.93
C ALA A 351 21.12 -4.75 -15.40
N THR A 352 22.09 -5.21 -14.62
CA THR A 352 22.12 -5.03 -13.16
C THR A 352 22.16 -3.54 -12.79
N ALA A 353 23.06 -2.77 -13.42
CA ALA A 353 23.13 -1.31 -13.25
C ALA A 353 21.89 -0.58 -13.79
N MET A 354 21.25 -1.08 -14.84
CA MET A 354 19.98 -0.55 -15.35
C MET A 354 18.82 -0.84 -14.40
N MET A 355 18.80 -2.01 -13.75
CA MET A 355 17.80 -2.35 -12.73
C MET A 355 17.98 -1.52 -11.45
N GLN A 356 19.23 -1.28 -11.04
CA GLN A 356 19.52 -0.38 -9.93
C GLN A 356 19.09 1.04 -10.27
N LYS A 357 19.50 1.56 -11.44
CA LYS A 357 19.04 2.85 -11.95
C LYS A 357 17.52 2.91 -12.14
N PHE A 358 16.83 1.81 -12.43
CA PHE A 358 15.37 1.79 -12.57
C PHE A 358 14.69 1.94 -11.22
N TRP A 359 15.08 1.16 -10.21
CA TRP A 359 14.57 1.32 -8.84
C TRP A 359 14.99 2.67 -8.24
N ASP A 360 16.25 3.09 -8.40
CA ASP A 360 16.72 4.39 -7.95
C ASP A 360 16.01 5.54 -8.67
N SER A 361 15.75 5.44 -9.99
CA SER A 361 14.96 6.45 -10.72
C SER A 361 13.51 6.46 -10.28
N ALA A 362 12.83 5.31 -10.18
CA ALA A 362 11.48 5.24 -9.63
C ALA A 362 11.41 5.80 -8.21
N MET A 363 12.48 5.62 -7.42
CA MET A 363 12.67 6.18 -6.08
C MET A 363 13.06 7.67 -6.06
N GLN A 364 13.62 8.22 -7.13
CA GLN A 364 14.03 9.62 -7.32
C GLN A 364 13.09 10.43 -8.22
N LEU A 365 12.06 9.81 -8.79
CA LEU A 365 10.97 10.51 -9.45
C LEU A 365 10.32 11.46 -8.44
N GLY A 366 10.51 12.75 -8.69
CA GLY A 366 9.82 13.81 -7.98
C GLY A 366 8.31 13.72 -8.16
N PRO A 367 7.53 14.49 -7.39
CA PRO A 367 6.14 14.74 -7.75
C PRO A 367 6.10 15.40 -9.15
N THR A 368 5.10 15.05 -9.96
CA THR A 368 4.55 16.04 -10.90
C THR A 368 3.87 17.13 -10.07
N ASP A 369 3.84 18.38 -10.54
CA ASP A 369 3.61 19.56 -9.69
C ASP A 369 2.19 19.68 -9.06
N ASP A 370 1.34 18.68 -9.28
CA ASP A 370 -0.06 18.57 -8.86
C ASP A 370 -0.29 18.44 -7.33
N GLU A 371 0.75 18.28 -6.51
CA GLU A 371 0.65 18.24 -5.03
C GLU A 371 1.06 19.55 -4.32
N GLU A 372 1.51 20.60 -5.03
CA GLU A 372 1.85 21.91 -4.44
C GLU A 372 0.84 23.03 -4.73
N ASP A 373 -0.47 22.75 -4.68
CA ASP A 373 -1.41 23.79 -4.19
C ASP A 373 -2.75 23.26 -3.61
N SER A 374 -2.81 23.17 -2.27
CA SER A 374 -4.07 23.04 -1.49
C SER A 374 -3.84 23.27 0.01
N ARG A 375 -3.28 24.45 0.36
CA ARG A 375 -3.32 24.98 1.73
C ARG A 375 -3.90 26.39 1.73
N SER A 376 -5.10 26.53 2.28
CA SER A 376 -5.62 27.82 2.76
C SER A 376 -6.31 27.60 4.10
N GLU A 377 -6.33 28.63 4.94
CA GLU A 377 -6.80 28.52 6.33
C GLU A 377 -8.33 28.63 6.45
N GLY A 378 -8.86 28.06 7.53
CA GLY A 378 -10.30 28.01 7.82
C GLY A 378 -10.60 27.85 9.30
N SER A 379 -9.95 28.66 10.15
CA SER A 379 -10.20 28.64 11.60
C SER A 379 -11.52 29.35 11.93
N LEU A 380 -12.53 28.63 12.44
CA LEU A 380 -13.58 29.20 13.28
C LEU A 380 -14.31 28.14 14.14
N LYS A 381 -14.42 28.47 15.44
CA LYS A 381 -15.26 27.98 16.57
C LYS A 381 -16.23 26.79 16.42
N LEU A 382 -16.35 26.04 17.53
CA LEU A 382 -17.44 25.11 17.82
C LEU A 382 -18.82 25.79 17.92
N ALA A 383 -19.85 25.05 17.52
CA ALA A 383 -21.18 25.02 18.13
C ALA A 383 -21.67 23.55 18.21
N SER A 384 -22.76 23.27 18.92
CA SER A 384 -23.16 21.91 19.34
C SER A 384 -24.41 21.38 18.62
N GLU A 385 -24.68 20.07 18.82
CA GLU A 385 -25.90 19.32 18.47
C GLU A 385 -26.12 19.05 16.96
N GLY A 386 -26.66 17.91 16.53
CA GLY A 386 -26.99 16.66 17.23
C GLY A 386 -27.72 15.68 16.29
N GLY A 387 -27.47 14.36 16.41
CA GLY A 387 -28.11 13.33 15.57
C GLY A 387 -27.16 12.20 15.13
N GLU A 388 -27.68 10.98 14.97
CA GLU A 388 -26.88 9.75 14.87
C GLU A 388 -26.75 9.17 13.43
N THR A 389 -26.06 8.03 13.31
CA THR A 389 -26.02 7.08 12.15
C THR A 389 -25.00 7.32 11.02
N GLY A 390 -23.76 7.69 11.35
CA GLY A 390 -22.63 7.66 10.40
C GLY A 390 -21.92 6.30 10.30
N ARG A 391 -22.29 5.44 9.33
CA ARG A 391 -21.50 4.23 8.99
C ARG A 391 -20.21 4.60 8.24
N SER A 392 -19.09 4.66 8.95
CA SER A 392 -17.76 4.90 8.33
C SER A 392 -17.25 3.68 7.55
N PHE A 393 -17.04 3.82 6.24
CA PHE A 393 -16.16 2.95 5.47
C PHE A 393 -14.99 3.77 4.88
N PRO A 394 -13.76 3.22 4.82
CA PRO A 394 -12.55 3.99 4.59
C PRO A 394 -12.22 4.18 3.10
N TYR A 395 -11.32 5.14 2.84
CA TYR A 395 -10.61 5.25 1.56
C TYR A 395 -9.98 3.91 1.15
N SER A 396 -10.22 3.48 -0.09
CA SER A 396 -9.39 2.49 -0.78
C SER A 396 -8.90 3.12 -2.08
N SER A 397 -7.59 3.36 -2.15
CA SER A 397 -6.89 3.69 -3.39
C SER A 397 -6.61 2.39 -4.15
N VAL A 398 -7.63 1.91 -4.83
CA VAL A 398 -7.50 0.99 -5.96
C VAL A 398 -7.75 1.83 -7.20
N GLN A 399 -7.09 1.57 -8.33
CA GLN A 399 -7.63 1.96 -9.64
C GLN A 399 -8.87 1.12 -9.89
N LEU A 400 -9.97 1.47 -9.20
CA LEU A 400 -11.25 0.84 -9.40
C LEU A 400 -11.59 1.01 -10.89
N ASN A 401 -11.88 -0.11 -11.56
CA ASN A 401 -12.67 -0.07 -12.78
C ASN A 401 -14.02 0.60 -12.48
N ASN A 402 -14.46 0.66 -11.23
CA ASN A 402 -15.63 1.43 -10.86
C ASN A 402 -15.39 2.95 -10.91
N PHE A 403 -16.32 3.68 -11.53
CA PHE A 403 -16.36 5.15 -11.51
C PHE A 403 -17.67 5.67 -10.91
N ALA A 404 -17.71 6.95 -10.56
CA ALA A 404 -18.92 7.56 -10.03
C ALA A 404 -19.80 8.09 -11.16
N PHE A 405 -21.10 7.80 -11.11
CA PHE A 405 -22.09 8.27 -12.07
C PHE A 405 -23.23 8.99 -11.35
N LYS A 406 -23.82 9.99 -12.01
CA LYS A 406 -25.03 10.70 -11.58
C LYS A 406 -26.07 10.57 -12.68
N ILE A 407 -27.31 10.23 -12.32
CA ILE A 407 -28.45 10.17 -13.24
C ILE A 407 -29.66 10.87 -12.60
N GLU A 408 -30.51 11.48 -13.41
CA GLU A 408 -31.73 12.15 -12.96
C GLU A 408 -32.96 11.36 -13.46
N ASP A 409 -33.92 11.12 -12.57
CA ASP A 409 -35.13 10.33 -12.89
C ASP A 409 -36.31 11.20 -13.35
N ARG A 410 -37.42 10.58 -13.78
CA ARG A 410 -38.59 11.32 -14.28
C ARG A 410 -39.28 12.20 -13.23
N LYS A 411 -38.88 12.09 -11.96
CA LYS A 411 -39.39 12.85 -10.82
C LYS A 411 -38.37 13.91 -10.34
N GLY A 412 -37.32 14.17 -11.13
CA GLY A 412 -36.27 15.17 -10.84
C GLY A 412 -35.31 14.75 -9.72
N ARG A 413 -35.32 13.48 -9.30
CA ARG A 413 -34.46 13.00 -8.21
C ARG A 413 -33.10 12.59 -8.80
N LYS A 414 -32.02 13.08 -8.19
CA LYS A 414 -30.64 12.86 -8.64
C LYS A 414 -30.01 11.71 -7.89
N HIS A 415 -29.83 10.59 -8.58
CA HIS A 415 -29.23 9.37 -8.05
C HIS A 415 -27.72 9.38 -8.35
N ARG A 416 -26.88 9.29 -7.31
CA ARG A 416 -25.43 9.07 -7.47
C ARG A 416 -25.10 7.63 -7.12
N PHE A 417 -24.28 6.98 -7.93
CA PHE A 417 -23.85 5.60 -7.71
C PHE A 417 -22.41 5.39 -8.18
N ILE A 418 -21.87 4.21 -7.86
CA ILE A 418 -20.55 3.74 -8.27
C ILE A 418 -20.77 2.35 -8.85
N CYS A 419 -20.32 2.13 -10.09
CA CYS A 419 -20.37 0.84 -10.79
C CYS A 419 -19.17 0.74 -11.73
N ASP A 420 -18.88 -0.45 -12.26
CA ASP A 420 -17.85 -0.63 -13.28
C ASP A 420 -17.99 0.38 -14.45
N SER A 421 -16.85 0.81 -14.98
CA SER A 421 -16.69 1.87 -15.98
C SER A 421 -16.00 1.38 -17.24
N ARG A 422 -15.92 0.05 -17.43
CA ARG A 422 -15.44 -0.63 -18.63
C ARG A 422 -16.50 -1.55 -19.24
N SER A 423 -17.59 -1.87 -18.52
CA SER A 423 -18.78 -2.52 -19.10
C SER A 423 -20.04 -1.65 -19.06
N LEU A 424 -20.55 -1.32 -20.24
CA LEU A 424 -21.84 -0.66 -20.46
C LEU A 424 -23.00 -1.54 -19.96
N THR A 425 -22.86 -2.87 -19.98
CA THR A 425 -23.87 -3.80 -19.44
C THR A 425 -24.00 -3.69 -17.92
N GLU A 426 -22.89 -3.53 -17.19
CA GLU A 426 -22.94 -3.27 -15.74
C GLU A 426 -23.50 -1.88 -15.43
N LEU A 427 -23.14 -0.85 -16.21
CA LEU A 427 -23.69 0.49 -16.09
C LEU A 427 -25.22 0.49 -16.30
N ILE A 428 -25.70 -0.14 -17.38
CA ILE A 428 -27.14 -0.31 -17.64
C ILE A 428 -27.82 -1.08 -16.50
N THR A 429 -27.21 -2.15 -15.98
CA THR A 429 -27.74 -2.90 -14.83
C THR A 429 -27.87 -2.01 -13.59
N CYS A 430 -26.89 -1.14 -13.33
CA CYS A 430 -26.93 -0.19 -12.21
C CYS A 430 -27.93 0.95 -12.42
N ILE A 431 -28.21 1.34 -13.66
CA ILE A 431 -29.28 2.28 -14.03
C ILE A 431 -30.65 1.61 -13.81
N LEU A 432 -30.86 0.38 -14.29
CA LEU A 432 -32.10 -0.39 -14.11
C LEU A 432 -32.46 -0.58 -12.62
N GLN A 433 -31.47 -0.83 -11.76
CA GLN A 433 -31.67 -0.93 -10.30
C GLN A 433 -32.18 0.36 -9.62
N ARG A 434 -32.16 1.52 -10.31
CA ARG A 434 -32.43 2.84 -9.70
C ARG A 434 -33.56 3.61 -10.39
N VAL A 435 -33.67 3.46 -11.71
CA VAL A 435 -34.68 4.12 -12.55
C VAL A 435 -35.38 3.15 -13.51
N GLY A 436 -35.27 1.84 -13.30
CA GLY A 436 -35.92 0.82 -14.13
C GLY A 436 -37.45 0.94 -14.19
N ASP A 437 -38.10 1.42 -13.13
CA ASP A 437 -39.54 1.71 -13.11
C ASP A 437 -39.94 2.89 -14.02
N ASP A 438 -38.99 3.77 -14.35
CA ASP A 438 -39.18 4.93 -15.22
C ASP A 438 -38.70 4.64 -16.68
N ILE A 439 -38.23 3.42 -17.01
CA ILE A 439 -37.75 3.01 -18.34
C ILE A 439 -38.77 2.09 -19.02
N ASP A 440 -39.23 2.47 -20.23
CA ASP A 440 -40.10 1.63 -21.04
C ASP A 440 -39.30 0.52 -21.74
N ARG A 441 -39.67 -0.74 -21.50
CA ARG A 441 -39.06 -1.92 -22.14
C ARG A 441 -39.27 -1.95 -23.65
N ASN A 442 -40.29 -1.27 -24.17
CA ASN A 442 -40.61 -1.19 -25.60
C ASN A 442 -39.90 -0.01 -26.29
N ASN A 443 -39.42 0.98 -25.52
CA ASN A 443 -38.74 2.17 -26.00
C ASN A 443 -37.52 2.50 -25.12
N LEU A 444 -36.48 1.68 -25.28
CA LEU A 444 -35.22 1.81 -24.56
C LEU A 444 -34.54 3.15 -24.89
N PRO A 445 -34.03 3.89 -23.88
CA PRO A 445 -33.34 5.15 -24.12
C PRO A 445 -31.90 4.93 -24.56
N GLN A 446 -31.37 5.88 -25.33
CA GLN A 446 -29.93 6.06 -25.47
C GLN A 446 -29.35 6.66 -24.20
N ILE A 447 -28.16 6.21 -23.81
CA ILE A 447 -27.38 6.80 -22.71
C ILE A 447 -26.42 7.82 -23.29
N LEU A 448 -26.43 9.03 -22.73
CA LEU A 448 -25.50 10.12 -23.06
C LEU A 448 -24.81 10.60 -21.79
N TYR A 449 -23.62 11.20 -21.92
CA TYR A 449 -22.97 11.96 -20.85
C TYR A 449 -22.85 13.44 -21.22
N GLU A 450 -22.72 14.31 -20.20
CA GLU A 450 -22.39 15.74 -20.35
C GLU A 450 -20.88 15.94 -20.27
N ASP A 451 -20.29 16.64 -21.24
CA ASP A 451 -18.84 16.82 -21.38
C ASP A 451 -18.29 18.17 -20.85
N GLU A 452 -17.07 18.58 -21.25
CA GLU A 452 -16.44 19.85 -20.82
C GLU A 452 -17.12 21.09 -21.41
N ASP A 453 -17.66 21.01 -22.62
CA ASP A 453 -18.37 22.10 -23.31
C ASP A 453 -19.89 22.09 -22.98
N HIS A 454 -20.32 21.20 -22.09
CA HIS A 454 -21.71 20.86 -21.75
C HIS A 454 -22.52 20.21 -22.88
N ASP A 455 -21.85 19.66 -23.90
CA ASP A 455 -22.49 18.89 -24.96
C ASP A 455 -22.88 17.49 -24.48
N LYS A 456 -23.85 16.87 -25.17
CA LYS A 456 -24.40 15.55 -24.81
C LYS A 456 -23.89 14.48 -25.75
N VAL A 457 -22.87 13.75 -25.31
CA VAL A 457 -22.18 12.73 -26.11
C VAL A 457 -22.74 11.33 -25.82
N VAL A 458 -23.02 10.55 -26.87
CA VAL A 458 -23.67 9.22 -26.77
C VAL A 458 -22.66 8.15 -26.33
N LEU A 459 -23.09 7.22 -25.46
CA LEU A 459 -22.35 6.02 -25.06
C LEU A 459 -22.94 4.77 -25.71
N ALA A 460 -22.39 4.35 -26.86
CA ALA A 460 -22.91 3.23 -27.66
C ALA A 460 -22.21 1.88 -27.38
N SER A 461 -21.03 1.91 -26.77
CA SER A 461 -20.17 0.74 -26.51
C SER A 461 -19.38 0.85 -25.19
N ASP A 462 -18.82 -0.28 -24.78
CA ASP A 462 -17.85 -0.39 -23.66
C ASP A 462 -16.62 0.52 -23.88
N SER A 463 -16.21 0.73 -25.15
CA SER A 463 -15.07 1.58 -25.50
C SER A 463 -15.38 3.07 -25.31
N ASP A 464 -16.60 3.51 -25.63
CA ASP A 464 -17.03 4.91 -25.45
C ASP A 464 -17.13 5.22 -23.95
N LEU A 465 -17.65 4.28 -23.16
CA LEU A 465 -17.73 4.39 -21.71
C LEU A 465 -16.34 4.48 -21.07
N ALA A 466 -15.40 3.63 -21.49
CA ALA A 466 -14.03 3.69 -21.00
C ALA A 466 -13.36 5.03 -21.36
N ALA A 467 -13.46 5.47 -22.63
CA ALA A 467 -12.87 6.73 -23.08
C ALA A 467 -13.45 7.96 -22.35
N ALA A 468 -14.78 8.03 -22.20
CA ALA A 468 -15.44 9.12 -21.46
C ALA A 468 -15.03 9.16 -19.99
N VAL A 469 -14.80 7.99 -19.38
CA VAL A 469 -14.39 7.89 -17.96
C VAL A 469 -12.90 8.20 -17.79
N ASP A 470 -12.04 7.76 -18.69
CA ASP A 470 -10.61 8.09 -18.62
C ASP A 470 -10.37 9.57 -18.93
N HIS A 471 -11.14 10.19 -19.84
CA HIS A 471 -11.19 11.64 -20.00
C HIS A 471 -11.64 12.34 -18.70
N ALA A 472 -12.74 11.88 -18.08
CA ALA A 472 -13.22 12.40 -16.81
C ALA A 472 -12.19 12.27 -15.67
N ARG A 473 -11.37 11.21 -15.66
CA ARG A 473 -10.27 11.03 -14.69
C ARG A 473 -9.15 12.04 -14.94
N LEU A 474 -8.74 12.25 -16.19
CA LEU A 474 -7.73 13.24 -16.58
C LEU A 474 -8.17 14.68 -16.27
N ALA A 475 -9.45 15.00 -16.51
CA ALA A 475 -10.07 16.28 -16.18
C ALA A 475 -10.37 16.47 -14.67
N GLY A 476 -9.98 15.52 -13.81
CA GLY A 476 -10.18 15.59 -12.35
C GLY A 476 -11.64 15.50 -11.88
N TRP A 477 -12.56 15.03 -12.73
CA TRP A 477 -13.99 14.99 -12.45
C TRP A 477 -14.34 13.95 -11.39
N LYS A 478 -15.27 14.35 -10.50
CA LYS A 478 -15.76 13.51 -9.38
C LYS A 478 -16.92 12.60 -9.77
N GLY A 479 -17.06 12.30 -11.06
CA GLY A 479 -18.06 11.41 -11.65
C GLY A 479 -18.85 12.02 -12.82
N LEU A 480 -19.15 11.19 -13.82
CA LEU A 480 -19.91 11.58 -15.02
C LEU A 480 -21.39 11.86 -14.69
N LYS A 481 -22.00 12.77 -15.46
CA LYS A 481 -23.43 13.09 -15.42
C LYS A 481 -24.08 12.47 -16.65
N LEU A 482 -25.03 11.56 -16.41
CA LEU A 482 -25.70 10.78 -17.44
C LEU A 482 -27.11 11.30 -17.72
N HIS A 483 -27.49 11.26 -18.99
CA HIS A 483 -28.81 11.59 -19.50
C HIS A 483 -29.37 10.39 -20.27
N LEU A 484 -30.68 10.14 -20.10
CA LEU A 484 -31.43 9.16 -20.89
C LEU A 484 -32.27 9.92 -21.91
N ASP A 485 -32.01 9.71 -23.20
CA ASP A 485 -32.87 10.26 -24.26
C ASP A 485 -33.73 9.17 -24.91
N TYR A 486 -35.01 9.50 -25.10
CA TYR A 486 -36.04 8.65 -25.69
C TYR A 486 -36.46 9.13 -27.10
N SER A 487 -35.82 10.19 -27.64
CA SER A 487 -36.17 10.84 -28.90
C SER A 487 -36.01 9.95 -30.15
N GLY A 488 -35.09 8.98 -30.11
CA GLY A 488 -34.64 8.17 -31.26
C GLY A 488 -35.65 7.20 -31.88
N ARG A 489 -36.96 7.34 -31.65
CA ARG A 489 -37.97 6.38 -32.16
C ARG A 489 -39.27 6.97 -32.71
N HIS A 490 -39.17 8.06 -33.49
CA HIS A 490 -40.25 8.54 -34.37
C HIS A 490 -39.77 8.64 -35.83
N GLY A 491 -39.87 7.55 -36.60
CA GLY A 491 -39.38 7.52 -37.98
C GLY A 491 -39.78 6.28 -38.79
N ARG A 492 -40.83 6.43 -39.61
CA ARG A 492 -41.38 5.46 -40.57
C ARG A 492 -40.30 4.91 -41.54
N ARG A 493 -40.32 3.59 -41.82
CA ARG A 493 -39.46 2.90 -42.81
C ARG A 493 -39.34 3.64 -44.16
N THR A 494 -38.12 3.94 -44.57
CA THR A 494 -37.61 3.93 -45.96
C THR A 494 -36.21 3.32 -45.93
N ALA A 495 -35.81 2.59 -46.98
CA ALA A 495 -34.62 1.73 -46.93
C ALA A 495 -33.50 2.22 -47.86
N SER A 496 -32.31 2.47 -47.31
CA SER A 496 -31.00 2.32 -47.98
C SER A 496 -29.83 2.69 -47.04
N GLY A 497 -28.77 1.89 -47.02
CA GLY A 497 -27.45 2.30 -46.49
C GLY A 497 -27.07 1.78 -45.08
N SER A 498 -25.81 1.33 -44.97
CA SER A 498 -24.99 1.15 -43.74
C SER A 498 -25.71 0.83 -42.42
N GLY A 499 -25.84 -0.46 -42.10
CA GLY A 499 -26.05 -0.91 -40.71
C GLY A 499 -24.72 -1.36 -40.09
N SER A 500 -24.38 -0.81 -38.90
CA SER A 500 -23.27 -1.34 -38.07
C SER A 500 -23.26 -0.88 -36.60
N LEU A 501 -24.02 0.15 -36.20
CA LEU A 501 -23.86 0.80 -34.87
C LEU A 501 -25.03 0.57 -33.88
N ASP A 502 -26.28 0.43 -34.33
CA ASP A 502 -27.45 0.32 -33.43
C ASP A 502 -27.52 -0.98 -32.60
N TYR A 503 -26.73 -2.01 -32.94
CA TYR A 503 -26.85 -3.34 -32.30
C TYR A 503 -26.22 -3.42 -30.90
N SER A 504 -25.05 -2.82 -30.67
CA SER A 504 -24.29 -3.01 -29.42
C SER A 504 -25.06 -2.56 -28.17
N GLN A 505 -25.70 -1.39 -28.23
CA GLN A 505 -26.46 -0.86 -27.10
C GLN A 505 -27.75 -1.68 -26.86
N SER A 506 -28.41 -2.16 -27.92
CA SER A 506 -29.59 -3.04 -27.81
C SER A 506 -29.26 -4.39 -27.16
N ASP A 507 -28.13 -4.99 -27.52
CA ASP A 507 -27.66 -6.24 -26.94
C ASP A 507 -27.23 -6.04 -25.47
N ALA A 508 -26.58 -4.93 -25.14
CA ALA A 508 -26.23 -4.57 -23.75
C ALA A 508 -27.46 -4.35 -22.85
N TRP A 509 -28.51 -3.68 -23.34
CA TRP A 509 -29.80 -3.59 -22.63
C TRP A 509 -30.42 -4.98 -22.42
N THR A 510 -30.38 -5.84 -23.44
CA THR A 510 -30.94 -7.20 -23.38
C THR A 510 -30.21 -8.07 -22.35
N ALA A 511 -28.88 -8.02 -22.34
CA ALA A 511 -28.03 -8.69 -21.36
C ALA A 511 -28.28 -8.18 -19.93
N ALA A 512 -28.39 -6.86 -19.74
CA ALA A 512 -28.66 -6.25 -18.44
C ALA A 512 -30.04 -6.64 -17.87
N TYR A 513 -31.08 -6.72 -18.71
CA TYR A 513 -32.39 -7.25 -18.29
C TYR A 513 -32.31 -8.73 -17.89
N GLY A 514 -31.51 -9.54 -18.61
CA GLY A 514 -31.24 -10.93 -18.24
C GLY A 514 -30.55 -11.06 -16.88
N ALA A 515 -29.51 -10.27 -16.64
CA ALA A 515 -28.78 -10.23 -15.37
C ALA A 515 -29.68 -9.77 -14.20
N ALA A 516 -30.47 -8.72 -14.40
CA ALA A 516 -31.42 -8.23 -13.40
C ALA A 516 -32.50 -9.27 -13.06
N ALA A 517 -33.04 -9.98 -14.06
CA ALA A 517 -34.01 -11.05 -13.85
C ALA A 517 -33.41 -12.25 -13.11
N ALA A 518 -32.18 -12.66 -13.45
CA ALA A 518 -31.46 -13.73 -12.76
C ALA A 518 -31.20 -13.37 -11.28
N GLY A 519 -30.77 -12.13 -11.00
CA GLY A 519 -30.58 -11.65 -9.63
C GLY A 519 -31.87 -11.65 -8.80
N ALA A 520 -32.99 -11.20 -9.38
CA ALA A 520 -34.30 -11.24 -8.72
C ALA A 520 -34.76 -12.69 -8.42
N ALA A 521 -34.56 -13.62 -9.37
CA ALA A 521 -34.87 -15.04 -9.17
C ALA A 521 -34.03 -15.67 -8.05
N LEU A 522 -32.75 -15.29 -7.93
CA LEU A 522 -31.85 -15.78 -6.87
C LEU A 522 -32.31 -15.31 -5.48
N VAL A 523 -32.71 -14.04 -5.34
CA VAL A 523 -33.26 -13.50 -4.09
C VAL A 523 -34.59 -14.16 -3.73
N ALA A 524 -35.49 -14.37 -4.71
CA ALA A 524 -36.75 -15.07 -4.48
C ALA A 524 -36.53 -16.54 -4.06
N GLY A 525 -35.61 -17.25 -4.71
CA GLY A 525 -35.25 -18.64 -4.37
C GLY A 525 -34.68 -18.77 -2.96
N LEU A 526 -33.80 -17.86 -2.55
CA LEU A 526 -33.29 -17.79 -1.17
C LEU A 526 -34.39 -17.45 -0.15
N GLY A 527 -35.36 -16.60 -0.52
CA GLY A 527 -36.55 -16.32 0.28
C GLY A 527 -37.42 -17.56 0.50
N VAL A 528 -37.70 -18.34 -0.54
CA VAL A 528 -38.46 -19.59 -0.44
C VAL A 528 -37.71 -20.65 0.38
N LEU A 529 -36.40 -20.81 0.16
CA LEU A 529 -35.56 -21.73 0.95
C LEU A 529 -35.51 -21.37 2.44
N THR A 530 -35.42 -20.08 2.77
CA THR A 530 -35.43 -19.62 4.17
C THR A 530 -36.81 -19.68 4.82
N TYR A 531 -37.89 -19.55 4.05
CA TYR A 531 -39.26 -19.78 4.53
C TYR A 531 -39.53 -21.27 4.82
N LEU A 532 -39.18 -22.16 3.89
CA LEU A 532 -39.34 -23.61 4.07
C LEU A 532 -38.51 -24.14 5.26
N LYS A 533 -37.25 -23.70 5.40
CA LYS A 533 -36.37 -24.07 6.53
C LYS A 533 -36.80 -23.49 7.89
N ARG A 534 -37.89 -22.71 7.94
CA ARG A 534 -38.49 -22.15 9.16
C ARG A 534 -39.88 -22.72 9.45
N SER A 535 -40.32 -23.70 8.66
CA SER A 535 -41.69 -24.23 8.64
C SER A 535 -41.76 -25.76 8.78
N GLY A 536 -40.70 -26.37 9.32
CA GLY A 536 -40.57 -27.82 9.58
C GLY A 536 -39.61 -28.09 10.74
#